data_AF-A0A930AM32-F1
#
_entry.id   AF-A0A930AM32-F1
#
_cell.length_a   1.000
_cell.length_b   1.000
_cell.length_c   1.000
_cell.angle_alpha   90.00
_cell.angle_beta   90.00
_cell.angle_gamma   90.00
#
_symmetry.space_group_name_H-M   'P 1'
#
loop_
_entity.id
_entity.type
_entity.pdbx_description
1 polymer ?
#
loop_
_entity_poly.entity_id
_entity_poly.type
_entity_poly.pdbx_seq_one_letter_code
_entity_poly.pdbx_strand_id
1 'polypeptide(L)'
;EMNWCLCGSLCTTADVLVRDVTLQGLHEGDYLAFNNCGAYSVTEGIHLFLSRTMPLILLRTAENEYTIARQMQESYPINTIQNY
;
A
#
# COMPACT_ATOMS: atom_id res chain seq x y z
N GLU A 1 22.46 -9.26 -9.56
CA GLU A 1 21.72 -8.00 -9.41
C GLU A 1 20.97 -7.74 -10.69
N MET A 2 19.71 -7.31 -10.63
CA MET A 2 18.88 -7.02 -11.80
C MET A 2 18.17 -5.69 -11.60
N ASN A 3 17.96 -4.94 -12.69
CA ASN A 3 17.21 -3.68 -12.65
C ASN A 3 15.71 -3.97 -12.78
N TRP A 4 14.92 -3.27 -11.96
CA TRP A 4 13.48 -3.44 -11.86
C TRP A 4 12.78 -2.09 -12.03
N CYS A 5 11.63 -2.14 -12.71
CA CYS A 5 10.59 -1.12 -12.61
C CYS A 5 9.51 -1.67 -11.67
N LEU A 6 9.21 -0.96 -10.58
CA LEU A 6 8.21 -1.37 -9.61
C LEU A 6 6.89 -0.67 -9.94
N CYS A 7 5.88 -1.46 -10.31
CA CYS A 7 4.54 -0.97 -10.58
C CYS A 7 3.59 -1.35 -9.45
N GLY A 8 2.55 -0.54 -9.25
CA GLY A 8 1.41 -0.97 -8.46
C GLY A 8 0.58 -2.02 -9.21
N SER A 9 -0.56 -2.37 -8.62
CA SER A 9 -1.42 -3.45 -9.15
C SER A 9 -2.58 -2.94 -10.00
N LEU A 10 -2.56 -1.68 -10.43
CA LEU A 10 -3.57 -1.10 -11.32
C LEU A 10 -3.18 -1.31 -12.78
N CYS A 11 -4.18 -1.56 -13.62
CA CYS A 11 -4.02 -1.66 -15.06
C CYS A 11 -3.93 -0.27 -15.74
N THR A 12 -3.03 0.60 -15.27
CA THR A 12 -2.81 1.94 -15.83
C THR A 12 -1.32 2.21 -16.00
N THR A 13 -0.98 2.95 -17.05
CA THR A 13 0.41 3.38 -17.31
C THR A 13 0.95 4.34 -16.25
N ALA A 14 0.06 4.94 -15.45
CA ALA A 14 0.44 5.85 -14.37
C ALA A 14 0.83 5.15 -13.05
N ASP A 15 0.54 3.85 -12.89
CA ASP A 15 0.78 3.12 -11.63
C ASP A 15 2.22 2.59 -11.53
N VAL A 16 3.17 3.51 -11.64
CA VAL A 16 4.61 3.25 -11.50
C VAL A 16 5.08 3.83 -10.18
N LEU A 17 5.52 2.96 -9.26
CA LEU A 17 6.04 3.33 -7.93
C LEU A 17 7.51 3.73 -8.02
N VAL A 18 8.32 2.98 -8.78
CA VAL A 18 9.75 3.24 -9.00
C VAL A 18 10.10 2.91 -10.44
N ARG A 19 10.74 3.84 -11.16
CA ARG A 19 11.07 3.65 -12.58
C ARG A 19 12.28 2.74 -12.80
N ASP A 20 13.29 2.87 -11.95
CA ASP A 20 14.53 2.10 -12.05
C ASP A 20 15.12 1.91 -10.64
N VAL A 21 15.30 0.64 -10.25
CA VAL A 21 16.00 0.25 -9.03
C VAL A 21 16.71 -1.08 -9.23
N THR A 22 17.95 -1.17 -8.78
CA THR A 22 18.70 -2.43 -8.76
C THR A 22 18.39 -3.20 -7.48
N LEU A 23 17.86 -4.42 -7.62
CA LEU A 23 17.56 -5.32 -6.50
C LEU A 23 18.21 -6.69 -6.74
N GLN A 24 18.63 -7.35 -5.66
CA GLN A 24 19.22 -8.67 -5.70
C GLN A 24 18.23 -9.71 -5.18
N GLY A 25 17.97 -10.75 -6.00
CA GLY A 25 17.22 -11.92 -5.56
C GLY A 25 15.72 -11.72 -5.34
N LEU A 26 15.15 -10.61 -5.83
CA LEU A 26 13.72 -10.32 -5.69
C LEU A 26 12.87 -11.46 -6.29
N HIS A 27 11.95 -11.99 -5.49
CA HIS A 27 11.00 -13.01 -5.91
C HIS A 27 9.60 -12.75 -5.35
N GLU A 28 8.60 -13.48 -5.85
CA GLU A 28 7.24 -13.41 -5.35
C GLU A 28 7.21 -13.75 -3.84
N GLY A 29 6.42 -13.00 -3.07
CA GLY A 29 6.34 -13.13 -1.62
C GLY A 29 7.30 -12.22 -0.83
N ASP A 30 8.26 -11.57 -1.48
CA ASP A 30 9.12 -10.58 -0.81
C ASP A 30 8.36 -9.31 -0.41
N TYR A 31 8.83 -8.67 0.66
CA TYR A 31 8.32 -7.39 1.13
C TYR A 31 9.18 -6.22 0.62
N LEU A 32 8.52 -5.23 0.02
CA LEU A 32 9.14 -3.97 -0.36
C LEU A 32 8.74 -2.88 0.64
N ALA A 33 9.73 -2.27 1.30
CA ALA A 33 9.52 -1.21 2.28
C ALA A 33 9.82 0.16 1.68
N PHE A 34 8.78 0.99 1.56
CA PHE A 34 8.91 2.39 1.14
C PHE A 34 8.95 3.30 2.37
N ASN A 35 10.05 4.06 2.50
CA ASN A 35 10.25 5.00 3.59
C ASN A 35 9.78 6.40 3.22
N ASN A 36 9.63 7.27 4.21
CA ASN A 36 9.19 8.67 4.03
C ASN A 36 7.79 8.81 3.42
N CYS A 37 6.94 7.80 3.56
CA CYS A 37 5.56 7.80 3.07
C CYS A 37 4.56 8.26 4.14
N GLY A 38 4.93 9.20 5.02
CA GLY A 38 4.08 9.61 6.14
C GLY A 38 3.03 10.67 5.78
N ALA A 39 3.45 11.73 5.10
CA ALA A 39 2.55 12.83 4.72
C ALA A 39 1.67 12.42 3.54
N TYR A 40 0.38 12.78 3.61
CA TYR A 40 -0.59 12.64 2.51
C TYR A 40 -0.83 11.21 1.98
N SER A 41 -0.29 10.17 2.63
CA SER A 41 -0.44 8.78 2.19
C SER A 41 -1.74 8.16 2.72
N VAL A 42 -1.81 7.97 4.04
CA VAL A 42 -2.97 7.38 4.71
C VAL A 42 -4.17 8.32 4.66
N THR A 43 -3.93 9.63 4.76
CA THR A 43 -4.99 10.64 4.88
C THR A 43 -5.56 11.12 3.56
N GLU A 44 -4.79 11.08 2.47
CA GLU A 44 -5.20 11.60 1.15
C GLU A 44 -5.01 10.60 0.01
N GLY A 45 -4.57 9.37 0.31
CA GLY A 45 -4.46 8.31 -0.68
C GLY A 45 -5.81 7.89 -1.27
N ILE A 46 -5.77 7.35 -2.49
CA ILE A 46 -6.93 6.90 -3.26
C ILE A 46 -7.50 5.55 -2.77
N HIS A 47 -7.68 5.40 -1.46
CA HIS A 47 -8.03 4.13 -0.80
C HIS A 47 -9.39 3.54 -1.22
N LEU A 48 -10.33 4.39 -1.66
CA LEU A 48 -11.65 3.96 -2.13
C LEU A 48 -11.69 3.65 -3.64
N PHE A 49 -10.59 3.90 -4.37
CA PHE A 49 -10.52 3.65 -5.80
C PHE A 49 -10.55 2.14 -6.08
N LEU A 50 -11.45 1.73 -6.98
CA LEU A 50 -11.68 0.33 -7.37
C LEU A 50 -11.95 -0.62 -6.19
N SER A 51 -12.53 -0.11 -5.09
CA SER A 51 -12.92 -0.93 -3.93
C SER A 51 -11.80 -1.77 -3.34
N ARG A 52 -10.56 -1.26 -3.36
CA ARG A 52 -9.39 -1.95 -2.82
C ARG A 52 -9.43 -2.00 -1.30
N THR A 53 -8.97 -3.11 -0.71
CA THR A 53 -8.80 -3.23 0.74
C THR A 53 -7.88 -2.13 1.25
N MET A 54 -8.35 -1.36 2.23
CA MET A 54 -7.55 -0.33 2.88
C MET A 54 -6.50 -0.99 3.78
N PRO A 55 -5.24 -0.50 3.79
CA PRO A 55 -4.16 -1.15 4.52
C PRO A 55 -4.30 -0.99 6.05
N LEU A 56 -3.75 -1.97 6.77
CA LEU A 56 -3.47 -1.89 8.21
C LEU A 56 -2.59 -0.68 8.51
N ILE A 57 -2.91 0.05 9.58
CA ILE A 57 -2.08 1.15 10.07
C ILE A 57 -1.57 0.77 11.46
N LEU A 58 -0.25 0.70 11.59
CA LEU A 58 0.45 0.50 12.85
C LEU A 58 1.12 1.80 13.28
N LEU A 59 1.05 2.08 14.57
CA LEU A 59 1.85 3.12 15.22
C LEU A 59 2.96 2.43 15.99
N ARG A 60 4.21 2.85 15.76
CA ARG A 60 5.37 2.39 16.52
C ARG A 60 5.69 3.41 17.61
N THR A 61 5.79 2.97 18.86
CA THR A 61 6.20 3.83 19.98
C THR A 61 7.72 4.02 20.02
N ALA A 62 8.20 4.92 20.88
CA ALA A 62 9.64 5.13 21.09
C ALA A 62 10.32 3.86 21.66
N GLU A 63 9.56 3.04 22.38
CA GLU A 63 9.99 1.78 22.99
C GLU A 63 9.98 0.59 22.01
N ASN A 64 9.66 0.83 20.73
CA ASN A 64 9.53 -0.19 19.67
C ASN A 64 8.33 -1.13 19.83
N GLU A 65 7.31 -0.71 20.55
CA GLU A 65 6.03 -1.42 20.58
C GLU A 65 5.16 -0.97 19.42
N TYR A 66 4.27 -1.86 18.95
CA TYR A 66 3.37 -1.59 17.85
C TYR A 66 1.92 -1.64 18.31
N THR A 67 1.16 -0.59 18.02
CA THR A 67 -0.28 -0.51 18.28
C THR A 67 -1.03 -0.40 16.97
N ILE A 68 -2.15 -1.13 16.86
CA ILE A 68 -3.02 -1.06 15.69
C ILE A 68 -3.88 0.20 15.77
N ALA A 69 -3.65 1.15 14.87
CA ALA A 69 -4.48 2.35 14.74
C ALA A 69 -5.70 2.10 13.84
N ARG A 70 -5.57 1.24 12.83
CA ARG A 70 -6.68 0.82 11.96
C ARG A 70 -6.39 -0.57 11.41
N GLN A 71 -7.34 -1.49 11.50
CA GLN A 71 -7.24 -2.80 10.85
C GLN A 71 -7.28 -2.68 9.32
N MET A 72 -6.89 -3.75 8.61
CA MET A 72 -7.27 -3.88 7.21
C MET A 72 -8.79 -3.83 7.10
N GLN A 73 -9.29 -3.09 6.11
CA GLN A 73 -10.72 -2.88 5.95
C GLN A 73 -11.09 -2.98 4.48
N GLU A 74 -11.99 -3.90 4.16
CA GLU A 74 -12.60 -3.98 2.84
C GLU A 74 -13.33 -2.67 2.54
N SER A 75 -13.03 -2.02 1.41
CA SER A 75 -13.69 -0.78 1.01
C SER A 75 -14.88 -1.00 0.08
N TYR A 76 -15.02 -2.20 -0.51
CA TYR A 76 -16.17 -2.54 -1.34
C TYR A 76 -17.54 -2.31 -0.66
N PRO A 77 -17.71 -2.50 0.68
CA PRO A 77 -18.99 -2.21 1.32
C PRO A 77 -19.34 -0.73 1.32
N ILE A 78 -18.35 0.16 1.25
CA ILE A 78 -18.53 1.62 1.17
C ILE A 78 -18.99 2.00 -0.24
N ASN A 79 -18.45 1.32 -1.25
CA ASN A 79 -18.70 1.61 -2.66
C ASN A 79 -19.91 0.86 -3.25
N THR A 80 -20.51 -0.06 -2.50
CA THR A 80 -21.61 -0.92 -2.97
C THR A 80 -22.85 -0.67 -2.14
N ILE A 81 -24.02 -0.63 -2.79
CA ILE A 81 -25.30 -0.54 -2.10
C ILE A 81 -25.46 -1.76 -1.19
N GLN A 82 -25.62 -1.53 0.11
CA GLN A 82 -25.64 -2.60 1.11
C GLN A 82 -27.00 -3.30 1.24
N ASN A 83 -28.10 -2.69 0.78
CA ASN A 83 -29.44 -3.23 0.93
C ASN A 83 -30.27 -3.04 -0.34
N TYR A 84 -30.59 -4.14 -1.02
CA TYR A 84 -31.71 -4.27 -1.95
C TYR A 84 -32.65 -5.36 -1.43
#